data_AF-A0A929SHG7-F1
#
_entry.id   AF-A0A929SHG7-F1
#
_cell.length_a   1.000
_cell.length_b   1.000
_cell.length_c   1.000
_cell.angle_alpha   90.00
_cell.angle_beta   90.00
_cell.angle_gamma   90.00
#
_symmetry.space_group_name_H-M   'P 1'
#
loop_
_entity.id
_entity.type
_entity.pdbx_description
1 polymer ?
#
loop_
_entity_poly.entity_id
_entity_poly.type
_entity_poly.pdbx_seq_one_letter_code
_entity_poly.pdbx_strand_id
1 'polypeptide(L)'
;MKKIVSILLSCFVFLFPMQSYASGWQGNAEKGWWYGTNAENSTWYQDGWHWIDGNHDGIAECYYFTNDGYLVVKGETPDGFLVNDSGAWMVNNSVQTKMVGTGENGTAQNQGQVQKNTETQTSRESTTANPTEYSYIGNKNTHKFHRPSCRSIKQMKESNKVAIVSREDAIRKGYIPCAICNP
;
A
#
# COMPACT_ATOMS: atom_id res chain seq x y z
N MET A 1 -54.32 -57.30 11.37
CA MET A 1 -53.71 -56.29 10.46
C MET A 1 -53.32 -55.07 11.28
N LYS A 2 -52.04 -54.94 11.65
CA LYS A 2 -51.52 -53.78 12.41
C LYS A 2 -50.85 -52.84 11.40
N LYS A 3 -51.47 -51.69 11.12
CA LYS A 3 -50.91 -50.70 10.19
C LYS A 3 -49.81 -49.92 10.93
N ILE A 4 -48.57 -50.14 10.53
CA ILE A 4 -47.41 -49.39 11.03
C ILE A 4 -47.44 -48.03 10.32
N VAL A 5 -47.75 -46.97 11.06
CA VAL A 5 -47.65 -45.59 10.58
C VAL A 5 -46.24 -45.10 10.94
N SER A 6 -45.32 -45.23 9.99
CA SER A 6 -43.99 -44.62 10.08
C SER A 6 -44.09 -43.15 9.66
N ILE A 7 -44.13 -42.25 10.63
CA ILE A 7 -43.96 -40.81 10.39
C ILE A 7 -42.46 -40.57 10.22
N LEU A 8 -42.01 -40.47 8.98
CA LEU A 8 -40.68 -39.97 8.65
C LEU A 8 -40.66 -38.47 8.96
N LEU A 9 -40.08 -38.10 10.10
CA LEU A 9 -39.70 -36.73 10.40
C LEU A 9 -38.57 -36.33 9.44
N SER A 10 -38.97 -35.79 8.28
CA SER A 10 -38.06 -35.19 7.31
C SER A 10 -37.39 -33.99 7.97
N CYS A 11 -36.14 -34.17 8.41
CA CYS A 11 -35.24 -33.08 8.72
C CYS A 11 -34.99 -32.30 7.42
N PHE A 12 -35.81 -31.29 7.16
CA PHE A 12 -35.55 -30.29 6.13
C PHE A 12 -34.45 -29.38 6.68
N VAL A 13 -33.20 -29.80 6.50
CA VAL A 13 -32.03 -28.97 6.84
C VAL A 13 -31.99 -27.85 5.80
N PHE A 14 -32.55 -26.69 6.15
CA PHE A 14 -32.29 -25.47 5.40
C PHE A 14 -30.80 -25.16 5.54
N LEU A 15 -30.02 -25.59 4.55
CA LEU A 15 -28.66 -25.12 4.34
C LEU A 15 -28.74 -23.66 3.90
N PHE A 16 -28.99 -22.76 4.86
CA PHE A 16 -28.67 -21.36 4.64
C PHE A 16 -27.16 -21.30 4.43
N PRO A 17 -26.67 -20.68 3.34
CA PRO A 17 -25.25 -20.44 3.19
C PRO A 17 -24.84 -19.60 4.41
N MET A 18 -23.98 -20.17 5.25
CA MET A 18 -23.33 -19.41 6.32
C MET A 18 -22.49 -18.35 5.61
N GLN A 19 -22.98 -17.11 5.57
CA GLN A 19 -22.16 -15.98 5.18
C GLN A 19 -21.02 -15.89 6.21
N SER A 20 -19.85 -16.38 5.83
CA SER A 20 -18.63 -16.13 6.58
C SER A 20 -18.22 -14.70 6.27
N TYR A 21 -18.22 -13.84 7.29
CA TYR A 21 -17.62 -12.53 7.20
C TYR A 21 -16.22 -12.63 7.80
N ALA A 22 -15.22 -12.28 7.01
CA ALA A 22 -13.86 -12.00 7.44
C ALA A 22 -13.57 -10.54 7.06
N SER A 23 -12.61 -9.90 7.75
CA SER A 23 -12.14 -8.59 7.31
C SER A 23 -11.66 -8.67 5.85
N GLY A 24 -11.96 -7.65 5.05
CA GLY A 24 -11.65 -7.69 3.63
C GLY A 24 -12.57 -6.84 2.75
N TRP A 25 -12.29 -6.92 1.46
CA TRP A 25 -13.04 -6.24 0.40
C TRP A 25 -14.46 -6.79 0.28
N GLN A 26 -15.41 -5.87 0.22
CA GLN A 26 -16.83 -6.18 0.06
C GLN A 26 -17.50 -5.21 -0.89
N GLY A 27 -18.61 -5.64 -1.48
CA GLY A 27 -19.39 -4.83 -2.43
C GLY A 27 -19.35 -5.37 -3.85
N ASN A 28 -19.75 -4.53 -4.79
CA ASN A 28 -19.80 -4.86 -6.21
C ASN A 28 -19.80 -3.58 -7.07
N ALA A 29 -19.74 -3.74 -8.40
CA ALA A 29 -19.69 -2.63 -9.34
C ALA A 29 -20.94 -1.71 -9.32
N GLU A 30 -22.09 -2.20 -8.87
CA GLU A 30 -23.34 -1.42 -8.83
C GLU A 30 -23.46 -0.57 -7.56
N LYS A 31 -23.01 -1.10 -6.41
CA LYS A 31 -23.12 -0.47 -5.09
C LYS A 31 -21.86 0.27 -4.65
N GLY A 32 -20.72 -0.02 -5.28
CA GLY A 32 -19.41 0.40 -4.80
C GLY A 32 -18.76 -0.65 -3.90
N TRP A 33 -17.48 -0.43 -3.61
CA TRP A 33 -16.65 -1.30 -2.77
C TRP A 33 -16.39 -0.63 -1.42
N TRP A 34 -16.27 -1.41 -0.34
CA TRP A 34 -15.79 -0.98 0.96
C TRP A 34 -14.87 -2.04 1.55
N TYR A 35 -14.15 -1.71 2.62
CA TYR A 35 -13.28 -2.65 3.31
C TYR A 35 -13.73 -2.86 4.76
N GLY A 36 -14.23 -4.07 5.05
CA GLY A 36 -14.62 -4.47 6.40
C GLY A 36 -13.39 -4.74 7.26
N THR A 37 -13.38 -4.24 8.49
CA THR A 37 -12.23 -4.37 9.41
C THR A 37 -12.43 -5.44 10.49
N ASN A 38 -13.61 -6.06 10.54
CA ASN A 38 -13.90 -7.15 11.46
C ASN A 38 -14.65 -8.30 10.78
N ALA A 39 -14.68 -9.44 11.45
CA ALA A 39 -15.36 -10.66 11.00
C ALA A 39 -16.90 -10.60 11.13
N GLU A 40 -17.46 -9.49 11.58
CA GLU A 40 -18.91 -9.30 11.71
C GLU A 40 -19.46 -8.37 10.64
N ASN A 41 -18.58 -7.79 9.80
CA ASN A 41 -18.91 -6.74 8.85
C ASN A 41 -19.68 -5.56 9.48
N SER A 42 -19.39 -5.26 10.75
CA SER A 42 -20.00 -4.17 11.50
C SER A 42 -19.11 -2.93 11.60
N THR A 43 -17.84 -3.04 11.18
CA THR A 43 -16.90 -1.92 11.09
C THR A 43 -16.20 -1.93 9.73
N TRP A 44 -15.92 -0.73 9.20
CA TRP A 44 -15.25 -0.54 7.91
C TRP A 44 -14.30 0.67 7.94
N TYR A 45 -13.40 0.75 6.95
CA TYR A 45 -12.62 1.97 6.72
C TYR A 45 -13.48 3.06 6.10
N GLN A 46 -13.31 4.29 6.58
CA GLN A 46 -14.02 5.48 6.10
C GLN A 46 -13.19 6.73 6.38
N ASP A 47 -13.52 7.81 5.68
CA ASP A 47 -12.96 9.14 5.88
C ASP A 47 -11.42 9.22 5.78
N GLY A 48 -10.89 8.75 4.66
CA GLY A 48 -9.49 8.98 4.31
C GLY A 48 -8.75 7.81 3.70
N TRP A 49 -7.43 7.91 3.75
CA TRP A 49 -6.49 6.98 3.12
C TRP A 49 -6.11 5.83 4.05
N HIS A 50 -6.18 4.61 3.51
CA HIS A 50 -5.80 3.40 4.23
C HIS A 50 -4.89 2.51 3.38
N TRP A 51 -3.82 2.00 4.01
CA TRP A 51 -2.94 0.99 3.44
C TRP A 51 -3.51 -0.40 3.71
N ILE A 52 -3.77 -1.17 2.67
CA ILE A 52 -4.41 -2.49 2.75
C ILE A 52 -3.50 -3.51 2.06
N ASP A 53 -3.04 -4.50 2.82
CA ASP A 53 -2.38 -5.69 2.31
C ASP A 53 -3.46 -6.77 2.08
N GLY A 54 -4.07 -6.72 0.89
CA GLY A 54 -5.22 -7.54 0.56
C GLY A 54 -4.88 -9.00 0.25
N ASN A 55 -3.63 -9.28 -0.13
CA ASN A 55 -3.13 -10.63 -0.44
C ASN A 55 -2.24 -11.21 0.68
N HIS A 56 -2.00 -10.44 1.74
CA HIS A 56 -1.21 -10.82 2.92
C HIS A 56 0.25 -11.16 2.59
N ASP A 57 0.83 -10.50 1.57
CA ASP A 57 2.23 -10.69 1.17
C ASP A 57 3.20 -9.71 1.88
N GLY A 58 2.68 -8.86 2.76
CA GLY A 58 3.42 -7.82 3.47
C GLY A 58 3.56 -6.52 2.67
N ILE A 59 2.96 -6.42 1.49
CA ILE A 59 2.94 -5.24 0.62
C ILE A 59 1.50 -4.74 0.53
N ALA A 60 1.27 -3.53 1.03
CA ALA A 60 -0.02 -2.87 0.95
C ALA A 60 -0.06 -1.85 -0.19
N GLU A 61 -1.22 -1.71 -0.84
CA GLU A 61 -1.59 -0.53 -1.62
C GLU A 61 -2.40 0.47 -0.80
N CYS A 62 -2.48 1.72 -1.26
CA CYS A 62 -3.20 2.79 -0.58
C CYS A 62 -4.52 3.12 -1.28
N TYR A 63 -5.61 3.23 -0.51
CA TYR A 63 -6.97 3.42 -1.00
C TYR A 63 -7.67 4.54 -0.23
N TYR A 64 -8.49 5.35 -0.90
CA TYR A 64 -9.28 6.40 -0.27
C TYR A 64 -10.73 5.97 -0.09
N PHE A 65 -11.23 6.08 1.13
CA PHE A 65 -12.63 5.82 1.48
C PHE A 65 -13.34 7.13 1.77
N THR A 66 -14.52 7.30 1.19
CA THR A 66 -15.39 8.44 1.48
C THR A 66 -15.84 8.43 2.93
N ASN A 67 -16.44 9.54 3.39
CA ASN A 67 -17.04 9.61 4.71
C ASN A 67 -18.11 8.52 4.96
N ASP A 68 -18.76 8.04 3.89
CA ASP A 68 -19.77 6.97 3.95
C ASP A 68 -19.16 5.56 3.85
N GLY A 69 -17.83 5.44 3.79
CA GLY A 69 -17.09 4.17 3.79
C GLY A 69 -16.88 3.52 2.41
N TYR A 70 -17.26 4.19 1.32
CA TYR A 70 -17.10 3.66 -0.03
C TYR A 70 -15.75 4.04 -0.63
N LEU A 71 -15.13 3.09 -1.32
CA LEU A 71 -13.90 3.26 -2.08
C LEU A 71 -14.13 4.22 -3.26
N VAL A 72 -13.24 5.20 -3.41
CA VAL A 72 -13.15 6.00 -4.63
C VAL A 72 -12.39 5.22 -5.69
N VAL A 73 -12.97 5.07 -6.87
CA VAL A 73 -12.37 4.39 -8.03
C VAL A 73 -12.38 5.31 -9.24
N LYS A 74 -11.44 5.09 -10.17
CA LYS A 74 -11.45 5.69 -11.51
C LYS A 74 -11.68 7.20 -11.51
N GLY A 75 -10.76 7.94 -10.91
CA GLY A 75 -10.90 9.38 -10.82
C GLY A 75 -9.93 10.02 -9.86
N GLU A 76 -10.38 11.12 -9.27
CA GLU A 76 -9.61 11.95 -8.37
C GLU A 76 -10.33 12.01 -7.02
N THR A 77 -9.59 11.84 -5.93
CA THR A 77 -10.10 11.93 -4.56
C THR A 77 -10.40 13.38 -4.18
N PRO A 78 -11.20 13.66 -3.13
CA PRO A 78 -11.54 15.03 -2.72
C PRO A 78 -10.34 15.93 -2.41
N ASP A 79 -9.22 15.33 -2.00
CA ASP A 79 -7.93 16.00 -1.74
C ASP A 79 -7.02 16.09 -2.98
N GLY A 80 -7.50 15.70 -4.16
CA GLY A 80 -6.86 15.94 -5.45
C GLY A 80 -5.83 14.90 -5.89
N PHE A 81 -5.89 13.66 -5.38
CA PHE A 81 -5.02 12.58 -5.82
C PHE A 81 -5.72 11.61 -6.75
N LEU A 82 -5.00 11.11 -7.75
CA LEU A 82 -5.54 10.17 -8.71
C LEU A 82 -5.56 8.74 -8.16
N VAL A 83 -6.60 7.99 -8.51
CA VAL A 83 -6.72 6.56 -8.27
C VAL A 83 -6.97 5.81 -9.57
N ASN A 84 -6.45 4.59 -9.69
CA ASN A 84 -6.67 3.76 -10.88
C ASN A 84 -8.09 3.17 -10.92
N ASP A 85 -8.37 2.31 -11.91
CA ASP A 85 -9.67 1.64 -12.05
C ASP A 85 -10.03 0.73 -10.86
N SER A 86 -9.04 0.26 -10.09
CA SER A 86 -9.23 -0.53 -8.86
C SER A 86 -9.23 0.32 -7.58
N GLY A 87 -9.15 1.65 -7.69
CA GLY A 87 -9.13 2.58 -6.54
C GLY A 87 -7.78 2.74 -5.85
N ALA A 88 -6.72 2.12 -6.37
CA ALA A 88 -5.39 2.24 -5.80
C ALA A 88 -4.77 3.60 -6.16
N TRP A 89 -4.16 4.25 -5.15
CA TRP A 89 -3.51 5.54 -5.29
C TRP A 89 -2.42 5.52 -6.36
N MET A 90 -2.45 6.51 -7.25
CA MET A 90 -1.48 6.69 -8.31
C MET A 90 -0.64 7.96 -8.13
N VAL A 91 0.66 7.81 -8.40
CA VAL A 91 1.58 8.94 -8.61
C VAL A 91 2.31 8.70 -9.92
N ASN A 92 2.20 9.64 -10.86
CA ASN A 92 2.80 9.53 -12.21
C ASN A 92 2.44 8.21 -12.90
N ASN A 93 1.16 7.81 -12.86
CA ASN A 93 0.66 6.58 -13.49
C ASN A 93 1.16 5.26 -12.88
N SER A 94 1.81 5.29 -11.71
CA SER A 94 2.23 4.10 -10.96
C SER A 94 1.46 3.96 -9.65
N VAL A 95 0.97 2.74 -9.37
CA VAL A 95 0.36 2.38 -8.08
C VAL A 95 1.38 2.49 -6.96
N GLN A 96 0.97 3.10 -5.84
CA GLN A 96 1.81 3.25 -4.67
C GLN A 96 1.70 2.03 -3.75
N THR A 97 2.85 1.47 -3.34
CA THR A 97 2.94 0.32 -2.44
C THR A 97 3.82 0.62 -1.23
N LYS A 98 3.55 -0.04 -0.10
CA LYS A 98 4.31 0.08 1.14
C LYS A 98 4.44 -1.27 1.82
N MET A 99 5.63 -1.59 2.32
CA MET A 99 5.80 -2.73 3.23
C MET A 99 5.09 -2.45 4.56
N VAL A 100 4.12 -3.28 4.91
CA VAL A 100 3.44 -3.26 6.19
C VAL A 100 3.84 -4.52 6.94
N GLY A 101 4.66 -4.36 7.99
CA GLY A 101 5.13 -5.50 8.76
C GLY A 101 3.94 -6.28 9.33
N THR A 102 3.83 -7.56 8.98
CA THR A 102 2.83 -8.46 9.54
C THR A 102 3.16 -8.72 11.01
N GLY A 103 2.32 -8.19 11.91
CA GLY A 103 2.31 -8.63 13.30
C GLY A 103 1.74 -10.04 13.38
N GLU A 104 2.56 -10.95 13.92
CA GLU A 104 2.22 -12.27 14.50
C GLU A 104 2.40 -13.54 13.64
N ASN A 105 3.58 -14.18 13.87
CA ASN A 105 3.88 -15.62 14.00
C ASN A 105 3.29 -16.69 13.05
N GLY A 106 4.18 -17.27 12.23
CA GLY A 106 4.08 -18.59 11.58
C GLY A 106 3.81 -18.51 10.08
N THR A 107 4.57 -19.07 9.14
CA THR A 107 5.61 -20.10 9.15
C THR A 107 6.50 -19.89 7.93
N ALA A 108 7.78 -20.18 8.09
CA ALA A 108 8.82 -20.05 7.07
C ALA A 108 8.50 -20.73 5.74
N GLN A 109 8.64 -19.99 4.64
CA GLN A 109 9.07 -20.57 3.37
C GLN A 109 10.51 -20.13 3.12
N ASN A 110 11.41 -21.12 3.11
CA ASN A 110 12.80 -20.98 2.74
C ASN A 110 12.99 -21.52 1.31
N GLN A 111 14.03 -20.99 0.65
CA GLN A 111 14.68 -21.40 -0.60
C GLN A 111 14.16 -20.65 -1.84
N GLY A 112 14.95 -19.83 -2.56
CA GLY A 112 16.39 -19.96 -2.81
C GLY A 112 17.23 -18.71 -2.52
N GLN A 113 18.41 -19.00 -1.97
CA GLN A 113 19.51 -18.13 -1.59
C GLN A 113 20.29 -17.61 -2.81
N VAL A 114 20.88 -16.41 -2.72
CA VAL A 114 22.35 -16.24 -2.83
C VAL A 114 22.78 -15.10 -1.90
N GLN A 115 23.76 -15.39 -1.06
CA GLN A 115 24.29 -14.62 0.06
C GLN A 115 25.32 -13.56 -0.40
N LYS A 116 25.48 -12.45 0.35
CA LYS A 116 26.78 -12.05 0.95
C LYS A 116 26.67 -10.85 1.91
N ASN A 117 26.50 -11.19 3.19
CA ASN A 117 27.28 -10.81 4.37
C ASN A 117 27.83 -9.38 4.58
N THR A 118 27.51 -8.89 5.78
CA THR A 118 28.32 -8.08 6.72
C THR A 118 28.23 -6.56 6.63
N GLU A 119 27.34 -6.00 7.45
CA GLU A 119 27.51 -4.67 8.04
C GLU A 119 28.39 -4.78 9.29
N THR A 120 29.51 -4.06 9.30
CA THR A 120 30.11 -3.50 10.52
C THR A 120 30.56 -2.07 10.20
N GLN A 121 29.80 -1.12 10.75
CA GLN A 121 30.21 0.16 11.34
C GLN A 121 31.15 1.15 10.59
N THR A 122 30.63 2.38 10.53
CA THR A 122 31.29 3.61 11.02
C THR A 122 32.25 4.36 10.07
N SER A 123 31.69 5.44 9.52
CA SER A 123 32.21 6.81 9.46
C SER A 123 33.37 7.20 8.51
N ARG A 124 33.09 8.34 7.84
CA ARG A 124 33.94 9.44 7.37
C ARG A 124 34.45 9.47 5.91
N GLU A 125 34.37 10.70 5.43
CA GLU A 125 35.20 11.40 4.45
C GLU A 125 34.95 11.16 2.94
N SER A 126 34.18 12.11 2.39
CA SER A 126 34.45 12.86 1.15
C SER A 126 35.72 12.51 0.36
N THR A 127 35.56 12.07 -0.90
CA THR A 127 36.32 12.63 -2.04
C THR A 127 35.56 12.39 -3.36
N THR A 128 35.53 13.45 -4.17
CA THR A 128 34.97 13.61 -5.51
C THR A 128 35.43 12.57 -6.55
N ALA A 129 34.48 11.87 -7.19
CA ALA A 129 34.60 11.37 -8.57
C ALA A 129 33.21 11.01 -9.16
N ASN A 130 32.79 11.74 -10.20
CA ASN A 130 31.73 11.49 -11.21
C ASN A 130 30.48 10.63 -10.85
N PRO A 131 29.27 11.24 -10.79
CA PRO A 131 28.06 10.53 -10.40
C PRO A 131 27.35 9.90 -11.60
N THR A 132 27.57 8.60 -11.82
CA THR A 132 26.59 7.76 -12.53
C THR A 132 25.77 6.89 -11.58
N GLU A 133 26.00 6.99 -10.26
CA GLU A 133 25.38 6.12 -9.26
C GLU A 133 24.12 6.73 -8.61
N TYR A 134 23.94 8.05 -8.66
CA TYR A 134 22.79 8.74 -8.08
C TYR A 134 21.94 9.41 -9.15
N SER A 135 20.66 9.00 -9.23
CA SER A 135 19.71 9.55 -10.21
C SER A 135 19.05 10.85 -9.74
N TYR A 136 19.02 11.11 -8.42
CA TYR A 136 18.27 12.23 -7.84
C TYR A 136 18.93 12.83 -6.59
N ILE A 137 18.50 14.04 -6.23
CA ILE A 137 18.95 14.81 -5.05
C ILE A 137 17.74 15.15 -4.19
N GLY A 138 17.70 14.64 -2.97
CA GLY A 138 16.67 14.88 -1.96
C GLY A 138 17.00 16.06 -1.03
N ASN A 139 15.97 16.67 -0.45
CA ASN A 139 16.05 17.61 0.64
C ASN A 139 15.46 16.96 1.90
N LYS A 140 16.29 16.69 2.91
CA LYS A 140 15.86 16.02 4.15
C LYS A 140 14.90 16.83 5.01
N ASN A 141 14.82 18.15 4.84
CA ASN A 141 13.90 19.00 5.60
C ASN A 141 12.53 19.07 4.95
N THR A 142 12.48 19.24 3.63
CA THR A 142 11.21 19.39 2.90
C THR A 142 10.68 18.06 2.38
N HIS A 143 11.47 16.98 2.54
CA HIS A 143 11.21 15.67 1.94
C HIS A 143 10.84 15.79 0.45
N LYS A 144 11.57 16.62 -0.31
CA LYS A 144 11.39 16.74 -1.76
C LYS A 144 12.63 16.24 -2.48
N PHE A 145 12.48 15.53 -3.59
CA PHE A 145 13.63 15.12 -4.41
C PHE A 145 13.56 15.67 -5.84
N HIS A 146 14.74 15.81 -6.44
CA HIS A 146 14.97 16.60 -7.64
C HIS A 146 15.90 15.87 -8.61
N ARG A 147 15.76 16.10 -9.93
CA ARG A 147 16.79 15.74 -10.92
C ARG A 147 18.01 16.65 -10.77
N PRO A 148 19.25 16.21 -11.06
CA PRO A 148 20.45 17.05 -10.95
C PRO A 148 20.40 18.42 -11.66
N SER A 149 19.63 18.52 -12.74
CA SER A 149 19.43 19.76 -13.50
C SER A 149 18.37 20.72 -12.91
N CYS A 150 17.71 20.38 -11.81
CA CYS A 150 16.64 21.18 -11.24
C CYS A 150 17.13 22.51 -10.65
N ARG A 151 16.50 23.62 -11.06
CA ARG A 151 16.82 24.97 -10.57
C ARG A 151 16.72 25.11 -9.04
N SER A 152 15.83 24.37 -8.39
CA SER A 152 15.60 24.45 -6.94
C SER A 152 16.77 23.91 -6.12
N ILE A 153 17.63 23.05 -6.70
CA ILE A 153 18.81 22.52 -6.01
C ILE A 153 19.79 23.63 -5.62
N LYS A 154 19.89 24.69 -6.44
CA LYS A 154 20.75 25.84 -6.16
C LYS A 154 20.33 26.63 -4.92
N GLN A 155 19.07 26.51 -4.52
CA GLN A 155 18.50 27.18 -3.35
C GLN A 155 18.52 26.26 -2.11
N MET A 156 18.84 24.98 -2.27
CA MET A 156 18.96 24.03 -1.17
C MET A 156 20.30 24.22 -0.45
N LYS A 157 20.26 24.30 0.87
CA LYS A 157 21.46 24.24 1.71
C LYS A 157 22.15 22.89 1.50
N GLU A 158 23.47 22.90 1.36
CA GLU A 158 24.27 21.69 1.14
C GLU A 158 24.04 20.66 2.26
N SER A 159 23.96 21.12 3.51
CA SER A 159 23.68 20.28 4.68
C SER A 159 22.32 19.58 4.66
N ASN A 160 21.39 20.02 3.81
CA ASN A 160 20.07 19.41 3.66
C ASN A 160 19.97 18.47 2.45
N LYS A 161 20.99 18.42 1.59
CA LYS A 161 20.99 17.55 0.41
C LYS A 161 21.25 16.11 0.82
N VAL A 162 20.51 15.19 0.20
CA VAL A 162 20.66 13.74 0.35
C VAL A 162 20.74 13.14 -1.04
N ALA A 163 21.72 12.28 -1.30
CA ALA A 163 21.82 11.58 -2.57
C ALA A 163 20.77 10.45 -2.63
N ILE A 164 20.08 10.33 -3.75
CA ILE A 164 19.03 9.32 -3.97
C ILE A 164 19.37 8.53 -5.24
N VAL A 165 19.40 7.21 -5.11
CA VAL A 165 19.73 6.28 -6.20
C VAL A 165 18.49 5.85 -6.99
N SER A 166 17.35 5.66 -6.31
CA SER A 166 16.09 5.18 -6.90
C SER A 166 14.94 6.12 -6.53
N ARG A 167 14.09 6.40 -7.52
CA ARG A 167 12.88 7.20 -7.37
C ARG A 167 11.91 6.53 -6.39
N GLU A 168 11.76 5.22 -6.53
CA GLU A 168 10.87 4.37 -5.74
C GLU A 168 11.32 4.34 -4.28
N ASP A 169 12.61 4.19 -4.03
CA ASP A 169 13.16 4.22 -2.68
C ASP A 169 12.98 5.60 -2.00
N ALA A 170 13.11 6.69 -2.76
CA ALA A 170 12.83 8.02 -2.25
C ALA A 170 11.37 8.18 -1.82
N ILE A 171 10.43 7.74 -2.65
CA ILE A 171 9.00 7.77 -2.36
C ILE A 171 8.69 6.90 -1.13
N ARG A 172 9.26 5.69 -1.05
CA ARG A 172 9.14 4.81 0.12
C ARG A 172 9.65 5.46 1.41
N LYS A 173 10.70 6.27 1.30
CA LYS A 173 11.28 7.06 2.41
C LYS A 173 10.50 8.37 2.67
N GLY A 174 9.35 8.57 2.05
CA GLY A 174 8.47 9.72 2.24
C GLY A 174 8.90 10.97 1.48
N TYR A 175 9.78 10.87 0.48
CA TYR A 175 10.14 11.99 -0.38
C TYR A 175 9.13 12.17 -1.52
N ILE A 176 8.74 13.41 -1.77
CA ILE A 176 7.80 13.83 -2.81
C ILE A 176 8.59 14.34 -4.03
N PRO A 177 8.23 13.94 -5.27
CA PRO A 177 8.91 14.43 -6.47
C PRO A 177 8.71 15.95 -6.63
N CYS A 178 9.74 16.64 -7.06
CA CYS A 178 9.64 18.06 -7.38
C CYS A 178 8.81 18.28 -8.66
N ALA A 179 7.68 18.99 -8.52
CA ALA A 179 6.80 19.35 -9.64
C ALA A 179 7.45 20.23 -10.74
N ILE A 180 8.63 20.81 -10.47
CA ILE A 180 9.35 21.65 -11.46
C ILE A 180 10.18 20.79 -12.40
N CYS A 181 10.90 19.79 -11.87
CA CYS A 181 11.81 18.98 -12.68
C CYS A 181 11.28 17.58 -12.96
N ASN A 182 10.08 17.24 -12.45
CA ASN A 182 9.37 15.97 -12.65
C ASN A 182 10.33 14.77 -12.72
N PRO A 183 11.01 14.48 -11.59
CA PRO A 183 11.93 13.37 -11.49
C PRO A 183 11.24 12.01 -11.69
#